data_AF-E1Z827-F1
#
_entry.id   AF-E1Z827-F1
#
_cell.length_a   1.000
_cell.length_b   1.000
_cell.length_c   1.000
_cell.angle_alpha   90.00
_cell.angle_beta   90.00
_cell.angle_gamma   90.00
#
_symmetry.space_group_name_H-M   'P 1'
#
loop_
_entity.id
_entity.type
_entity.pdbx_description
1 polymer ?
#
loop_
_entity_poly.entity_id
_entity_poly.type
_entity_poly.pdbx_seq_one_letter_code
_entity_poly.pdbx_strand_id
1 'polypeptide(L)'
;MAAAAAEEVPVPPQYQPQPLYDFRQFPDVTRGYKVGVTKWGKIGTKRKLEEYAEQVEREQEAMQEGEAAAVAVDAPAKRVKHNTVGVGKASGRAWKQPAQRAGSLKNPNLSSTWEKKMAIKAEETAFKDRKRAAAAAHKEAAAEGRRKREAAKQRKLEAQQRSAIVTRVTSATAKRMMKNKKQRKLLRTADVA
;
A
#
# COMPACT_ATOMS: atom_id res chain seq x y z
N MET A 1 21.29 49.46 -53.90
CA MET A 1 19.81 49.46 -54.08
C MET A 1 19.28 48.14 -53.55
N ALA A 2 18.13 48.19 -52.87
CA ALA A 2 17.63 47.23 -51.89
C ALA A 2 17.47 45.79 -52.41
N ALA A 3 18.03 44.82 -51.68
CA ALA A 3 17.67 43.42 -51.81
C ALA A 3 16.44 43.14 -50.92
N ALA A 4 15.40 42.62 -51.54
CA ALA A 4 14.08 42.38 -50.96
C ALA A 4 14.13 41.45 -49.74
N ALA A 5 13.49 41.86 -48.65
CA ALA A 5 13.15 40.99 -47.54
C ALA A 5 12.06 40.01 -48.02
N ALA A 6 12.39 38.73 -48.10
CA ALA A 6 11.42 37.67 -48.30
C ALA A 6 10.61 37.52 -47.00
N GLU A 7 9.33 37.87 -47.05
CA GLU A 7 8.37 37.56 -45.98
C GLU A 7 8.24 36.03 -45.86
N GLU A 8 8.74 35.47 -44.76
CA GLU A 8 8.47 34.07 -44.40
C GLU A 8 6.99 33.92 -44.07
N VAL A 9 6.23 33.36 -45.00
CA VAL A 9 4.85 32.92 -44.77
C VAL A 9 4.90 31.76 -43.75
N PRO A 10 4.30 31.89 -42.56
CA PRO A 10 4.33 30.83 -41.56
C PRO A 10 3.49 29.65 -42.05
N VAL A 11 4.14 28.54 -42.40
CA VAL A 11 3.45 27.28 -42.73
C VAL A 11 2.73 26.79 -41.47
N PRO A 12 1.41 26.53 -41.50
CA PRO A 12 0.68 26.07 -40.33
C PRO A 12 1.20 24.69 -39.89
N PRO A 13 1.24 24.42 -38.58
CA PRO A 13 1.76 23.16 -38.05
C PRO A 13 0.96 21.98 -38.62
N GLN A 14 1.64 21.11 -39.36
CA GLN A 14 1.05 19.89 -39.90
C GLN A 14 0.55 19.01 -38.75
N TYR A 15 -0.74 18.71 -38.77
CA TYR A 15 -1.39 17.89 -37.76
C TYR A 15 -0.83 16.46 -37.82
N GLN A 16 -0.05 16.06 -36.83
CA GLN A 16 0.39 14.68 -36.71
C GLN A 16 -0.80 13.83 -36.22
N PRO A 17 -1.22 12.79 -36.98
CA PRO A 17 -2.29 11.93 -36.53
C PRO A 17 -1.86 11.24 -35.24
N GLN A 18 -2.70 11.34 -34.21
CA GLN A 18 -2.43 10.67 -32.94
C GLN A 18 -2.40 9.15 -33.15
N PRO A 19 -1.46 8.42 -32.51
CA PRO A 19 -1.41 6.97 -32.63
C PRO A 19 -2.72 6.37 -32.09
N LEU A 20 -3.44 5.66 -32.97
CA LEU A 20 -4.63 4.93 -32.60
C LEU A 20 -4.22 3.75 -31.72
N TYR A 21 -4.56 3.79 -30.44
CA TYR A 21 -4.32 2.67 -29.53
C TYR A 21 -5.32 1.55 -29.83
N ASP A 22 -4.83 0.38 -30.25
CA ASP A 22 -5.65 -0.81 -30.42
C ASP A 22 -5.85 -1.51 -29.08
N PHE A 23 -7.08 -1.46 -28.57
CA PHE A 23 -7.46 -2.04 -27.28
C PHE A 23 -7.78 -3.54 -27.37
N ARG A 24 -7.83 -4.13 -28.58
CA ARG A 24 -8.19 -5.54 -28.76
C ARG A 24 -7.10 -6.52 -28.29
N GLN A 25 -5.87 -6.03 -28.14
CA GLN A 25 -4.73 -6.81 -27.64
C GLN A 25 -4.47 -6.61 -26.14
N PHE A 26 -5.32 -5.84 -25.44
CA PHE A 26 -5.20 -5.73 -23.99
C PHE A 26 -5.79 -6.98 -23.33
N PRO A 27 -5.05 -7.65 -22.43
CA PRO A 27 -5.60 -8.79 -21.70
C PRO A 27 -6.73 -8.30 -20.79
N ASP A 28 -7.88 -8.98 -20.81
CA ASP A 28 -9.04 -8.74 -19.91
C ASP A 28 -8.76 -9.07 -18.44
N VAL A 29 -7.58 -9.62 -18.14
CA VAL A 29 -7.13 -9.89 -16.79
C VAL A 29 -6.66 -8.58 -16.15
N THR A 30 -7.09 -8.30 -14.92
CA THR A 30 -6.60 -7.15 -14.15
C THR A 30 -5.08 -7.15 -14.19
N ARG A 31 -4.51 -6.18 -14.91
CA ARG A 31 -3.07 -6.04 -15.04
C ARG A 31 -2.53 -5.79 -13.63
N GLY A 32 -2.06 -6.87 -12.98
CA GLY A 32 -1.47 -6.83 -11.65
C GLY A 32 -0.55 -5.63 -11.58
N TYR A 33 -0.83 -4.75 -10.60
CA TYR A 33 -0.31 -3.40 -10.51
C TYR A 33 1.11 -3.32 -11.08
N LYS A 34 1.25 -2.70 -12.26
CA LYS A 34 2.57 -2.41 -12.80
C LYS A 34 3.25 -1.55 -11.75
N VAL A 35 4.32 -2.05 -11.14
CA VAL A 35 5.20 -1.30 -10.24
C VAL A 35 5.91 -0.25 -11.09
N GLY A 36 5.14 0.78 -11.46
CA GLY A 36 5.68 2.02 -11.97
C GLY A 36 6.36 2.71 -10.81
N VAL A 37 7.58 3.15 -11.06
CA VAL A 37 8.26 4.14 -10.23
C VAL A 37 7.24 5.25 -9.97
N THR A 38 6.92 5.48 -8.69
CA THR A 38 6.08 6.64 -8.32
C THR A 38 6.68 7.91 -8.92
N LYS A 39 5.89 8.97 -9.12
CA LYS A 39 6.36 10.29 -9.62
C LYS A 39 7.65 10.81 -8.91
N TRP A 40 8.01 10.21 -7.78
CA TRP A 40 9.14 10.53 -6.91
C TRP A 40 10.31 9.52 -6.94
N GLY A 41 10.44 8.67 -7.96
CA GLY A 41 11.67 7.88 -8.15
C GLY A 41 11.86 6.69 -7.19
N LYS A 42 10.92 6.43 -6.27
CA LYS A 42 11.07 5.33 -5.30
C LYS A 42 10.49 4.03 -5.83
N ILE A 43 11.35 3.02 -5.92
CA ILE A 43 11.00 1.62 -6.18
C ILE A 43 10.16 1.13 -5.00
N GLY A 44 8.88 0.85 -5.27
CA GLY A 44 7.98 0.23 -4.30
C GLY A 44 8.58 -1.09 -3.84
N THR A 45 8.88 -1.20 -2.55
CA THR A 45 9.33 -2.45 -1.94
C THR A 45 8.18 -3.45 -2.06
N LYS A 46 8.48 -4.63 -2.62
CA LYS A 46 7.54 -5.73 -2.84
C LYS A 46 6.71 -5.95 -1.56
N ARG A 47 5.40 -5.74 -1.61
CA ARG A 47 4.50 -6.52 -0.74
C ARG A 47 4.73 -7.98 -1.12
N LYS A 48 4.96 -8.84 -0.12
CA LYS A 48 5.19 -10.26 -0.34
C LYS A 48 4.00 -10.81 -1.12
N LEU A 49 4.26 -11.50 -2.22
CA LEU A 49 3.24 -12.12 -3.07
C LEU A 49 2.29 -13.00 -2.25
N GLU A 50 2.80 -13.57 -1.15
CA GLU A 50 2.09 -14.39 -0.16
C GLU A 50 0.99 -13.61 0.58
N GLU A 51 1.25 -12.38 1.03
CA GLU A 51 0.23 -11.55 1.73
C GLU A 51 -0.89 -11.11 0.77
N TYR A 52 -0.60 -11.00 -0.52
CA TYR A 52 -1.61 -10.72 -1.55
C TYR A 52 -2.41 -11.98 -1.89
N ALA A 53 -1.76 -13.15 -1.98
CA ALA A 53 -2.45 -14.41 -2.17
C ALA A 53 -3.43 -14.71 -1.02
N GLU A 54 -2.99 -14.54 0.23
CA GLU A 54 -3.85 -14.70 1.42
C GLU A 54 -5.01 -13.68 1.46
N GLN A 55 -4.80 -12.46 0.95
CA GLN A 55 -5.86 -11.47 0.87
C GLN A 55 -6.89 -11.83 -0.22
N VAL A 56 -6.43 -12.34 -1.37
CA VAL A 56 -7.32 -12.79 -2.46
C VAL A 56 -8.10 -14.03 -2.04
N GLU A 57 -7.47 -15.00 -1.37
CA GLU A 57 -8.17 -16.18 -0.85
C GLU A 57 -9.23 -15.78 0.18
N ARG A 58 -8.92 -14.87 1.10
CA ARG A 58 -9.89 -14.37 2.10
C ARG A 58 -11.05 -13.58 1.48
N GLU A 59 -10.79 -12.81 0.42
CA GLU A 59 -11.85 -12.10 -0.33
C GLU A 59 -12.68 -13.06 -1.19
N GLN A 60 -12.07 -14.15 -1.70
CA GLN A 60 -12.73 -15.17 -2.50
C GLN A 60 -13.59 -16.11 -1.64
N GLU A 61 -13.14 -16.45 -0.43
CA GLU A 61 -13.93 -17.16 0.59
C GLU A 61 -15.13 -16.32 1.03
N ALA A 62 -14.94 -15.01 1.25
CA ALA A 62 -16.03 -14.09 1.58
C ALA A 62 -17.04 -13.91 0.44
N MET A 63 -16.63 -14.10 -0.82
CA MET A 63 -17.55 -14.15 -1.97
C MET A 63 -18.26 -15.50 -2.12
N GLN A 64 -17.64 -16.62 -1.73
CA GLN A 64 -18.28 -17.95 -1.80
C GLN A 64 -19.30 -18.19 -0.69
N GLU A 65 -19.10 -17.61 0.49
CA GLU A 65 -20.09 -17.66 1.59
C GLU A 65 -21.32 -16.78 1.33
N GLY A 66 -21.23 -15.82 0.42
CA GLY A 66 -22.34 -15.02 -0.10
C GLY A 66 -22.91 -15.62 -1.38
N GLU A 67 -23.70 -16.69 -1.22
CA GLU A 67 -24.74 -17.18 -2.15
C GLU A 67 -24.59 -16.87 -3.65
N ALA A 68 -24.35 -17.93 -4.42
CA ALA A 68 -24.34 -17.98 -5.87
C ALA A 68 -25.51 -17.21 -6.52
N ALA A 69 -25.21 -16.07 -7.15
CA ALA A 69 -26.02 -15.52 -8.23
C ALA A 69 -25.20 -15.55 -9.51
N ALA A 70 -25.44 -16.57 -10.35
CA ALA A 70 -24.90 -16.63 -11.69
C ALA A 70 -25.51 -15.48 -12.53
N VAL A 71 -24.75 -14.40 -12.70
CA VAL A 71 -25.10 -13.34 -13.65
C VAL A 71 -24.56 -13.77 -15.01
N ALA A 72 -25.43 -14.34 -15.85
CA ALA A 72 -25.15 -14.55 -17.26
C ALA A 72 -24.92 -13.18 -17.93
N VAL A 73 -23.71 -12.95 -18.44
CA VAL A 73 -23.34 -11.71 -19.14
C VAL A 73 -23.59 -11.92 -20.63
N ASP A 74 -24.78 -11.55 -21.10
CA ASP A 74 -25.04 -11.38 -22.54
C ASP A 74 -24.47 -10.05 -23.04
N ALA A 75 -23.78 -10.11 -24.18
CA ALA A 75 -23.06 -9.00 -24.80
C ALA A 75 -23.97 -7.80 -25.16
N PRO A 76 -23.51 -6.54 -25.03
CA PRO A 76 -24.35 -5.40 -25.37
C PRO A 76 -24.38 -5.16 -26.89
N ALA A 77 -25.45 -5.59 -27.56
CA ALA A 77 -25.78 -5.13 -28.90
C ALA A 77 -26.17 -3.63 -28.86
N LYS A 78 -25.53 -2.81 -29.70
CA LYS A 78 -25.81 -1.37 -29.82
C LYS A 78 -27.26 -1.14 -30.25
N ARG A 79 -28.04 -0.44 -29.42
CA ARG A 79 -29.44 -0.09 -29.72
C ARG A 79 -29.50 1.08 -30.71
N VAL A 80 -30.11 0.84 -31.87
CA VAL A 80 -30.57 1.88 -32.79
C VAL A 80 -31.72 2.65 -32.11
N LYS A 81 -31.61 3.98 -32.04
CA LYS A 81 -32.69 4.85 -31.53
C LYS A 81 -33.79 4.93 -32.58
N HIS A 82 -34.88 4.19 -32.39
CA HIS A 82 -36.11 4.44 -33.14
C HIS A 82 -36.91 5.57 -32.45
N ASN A 83 -37.32 6.54 -33.26
CA ASN A 83 -38.15 7.67 -32.85
C ASN A 83 -39.56 7.16 -32.55
N THR A 84 -40.04 7.33 -31.30
CA THR A 84 -41.33 6.79 -30.82
C THR A 84 -42.33 7.88 -30.50
N VAL A 85 -42.24 9.02 -31.19
CA VAL A 85 -43.27 10.05 -31.14
C VAL A 85 -44.50 9.54 -31.91
N GLY A 86 -45.57 9.18 -31.19
CA GLY A 86 -46.89 8.93 -31.78
C GLY A 86 -47.44 7.50 -31.72
N VAL A 87 -46.72 6.51 -31.17
CA VAL A 87 -47.28 5.15 -31.03
C VAL A 87 -48.13 5.07 -29.77
N GLY A 88 -49.44 5.21 -29.93
CA GLY A 88 -50.45 5.03 -28.88
C GLY A 88 -50.35 3.64 -28.23
N LYS A 89 -50.53 3.59 -26.91
CA LYS A 89 -50.47 2.37 -26.11
C LYS A 89 -51.62 1.44 -26.49
N ALA A 90 -51.32 0.33 -27.17
CA ALA A 90 -52.32 -0.71 -27.47
C ALA A 90 -52.69 -1.58 -26.26
N SER A 91 -51.90 -1.59 -25.19
CA SER A 91 -52.26 -2.26 -23.94
C SER A 91 -52.09 -1.29 -22.77
N GLY A 92 -53.13 -1.16 -21.94
CA GLY A 92 -53.15 -0.27 -20.76
C GLY A 92 -52.16 -0.66 -19.65
N ARG A 93 -51.20 -1.56 -19.92
CA ARG A 93 -50.25 -2.06 -18.94
C ARG A 93 -48.93 -1.30 -19.05
N ALA A 94 -48.62 -0.50 -18.03
CA ALA A 94 -47.33 0.16 -17.92
C ALA A 94 -46.24 -0.89 -17.67
N TRP A 95 -45.22 -0.95 -18.54
CA TRP A 95 -44.09 -1.87 -18.39
C TRP A 95 -43.11 -1.48 -17.26
N LYS A 96 -43.25 -0.27 -16.70
CA LYS A 96 -42.46 0.24 -15.57
C LYS A 96 -43.38 0.53 -14.40
N GLN A 97 -43.01 0.05 -13.21
CA GLN A 97 -43.65 0.43 -11.95
C GLN A 97 -43.53 1.95 -11.76
N PRO A 98 -44.56 2.64 -11.24
CA PRO A 98 -44.46 4.06 -10.94
C PRO A 98 -43.38 4.25 -9.87
N ALA A 99 -42.28 4.90 -10.25
CA ALA A 99 -41.22 5.24 -9.30
C ALA A 99 -41.80 6.19 -8.24
N GLN A 100 -41.73 5.80 -6.97
CA GLN A 100 -42.06 6.71 -5.88
C GLN A 100 -41.08 7.90 -5.95
N ARG A 101 -41.62 9.13 -5.89
CA ARG A 101 -40.79 10.33 -5.87
C ARG A 101 -39.88 10.27 -4.63
N ALA A 102 -38.60 10.59 -4.78
CA ALA A 102 -37.62 10.53 -3.68
C ALA A 102 -38.06 11.29 -2.40
N GLY A 103 -38.92 12.31 -2.52
CA GLY A 103 -39.49 13.03 -1.38
C GLY A 103 -40.64 12.33 -0.64
N SER A 104 -41.17 11.23 -1.16
CA SER A 104 -42.19 10.38 -0.50
C SER A 104 -41.57 9.38 0.49
N LEU A 105 -40.27 9.10 0.36
CA LEU A 105 -39.47 8.39 1.37
C LEU A 105 -39.00 9.42 2.41
N LYS A 106 -39.94 10.07 3.09
CA LYS A 106 -39.60 10.90 4.24
C LYS A 106 -39.04 9.97 5.32
N ASN A 107 -37.77 10.17 5.65
CA ASN A 107 -37.10 9.45 6.75
C ASN A 107 -37.97 9.53 8.00
N PRO A 108 -38.49 8.41 8.54
CA PRO A 108 -39.30 8.45 9.74
C PRO A 108 -38.43 8.96 10.90
N ASN A 109 -38.77 10.15 11.41
CA ASN A 109 -38.23 10.82 12.60
C ASN A 109 -36.78 10.46 12.97
N LEU A 110 -35.82 11.12 12.32
CA LEU A 110 -34.38 11.09 12.62
C LEU A 110 -33.99 11.68 14.00
N SER A 111 -34.96 12.00 14.87
CA SER A 111 -34.67 12.47 16.23
C SER A 111 -34.35 11.27 17.13
N SER A 112 -33.08 10.89 17.18
CA SER A 112 -32.59 9.98 18.21
C SER A 112 -32.89 10.58 19.60
N THR A 113 -33.47 9.77 20.48
CA THR A 113 -33.69 10.14 21.88
C THR A 113 -32.36 10.47 22.54
N TRP A 114 -32.37 11.34 23.56
CA TRP A 114 -31.15 11.74 24.28
C TRP A 114 -30.34 10.53 24.78
N GLU A 115 -31.02 9.51 25.28
CA GLU A 115 -30.43 8.24 25.73
C GLU A 115 -29.66 7.54 24.60
N LYS A 116 -30.23 7.46 23.39
CA LYS A 116 -29.54 6.88 22.22
C LYS A 116 -28.29 7.68 21.86
N LYS A 117 -28.32 9.01 21.97
CA LYS A 117 -27.13 9.86 21.74
C LYS A 117 -26.05 9.62 22.79
N MET A 118 -26.43 9.39 24.03
CA MET A 118 -25.48 9.08 25.11
C MET A 118 -24.87 7.68 24.96
N ALA A 119 -25.67 6.69 24.57
CA ALA A 119 -25.18 5.35 24.26
C ALA A 119 -24.15 5.37 23.12
N ILE A 120 -24.46 6.06 22.01
CA ILE A 120 -23.53 6.19 20.88
C ILE A 120 -22.22 6.89 21.30
N LYS A 121 -22.29 7.93 22.15
CA LYS A 121 -21.08 8.59 22.68
C LYS A 121 -20.26 7.66 23.58
N ALA A 122 -20.91 6.86 24.43
CA ALA A 122 -20.24 5.88 25.28
C ALA A 122 -19.55 4.80 24.43
N GLU A 123 -20.20 4.33 23.37
CA GLU A 123 -19.62 3.37 22.42
C GLU A 123 -18.43 3.98 21.65
N GLU A 124 -18.56 5.23 21.19
CA GLU A 124 -17.48 5.92 20.47
C GLU A 124 -16.25 6.15 21.36
N THR A 125 -16.46 6.52 22.62
CA THR A 125 -15.36 6.67 23.60
C THR A 125 -14.70 5.34 23.90
N ALA A 126 -15.49 4.30 24.20
CA ALA A 126 -14.98 2.95 24.41
C ALA A 126 -14.18 2.43 23.19
N PHE A 127 -14.65 2.70 21.97
CA PHE A 127 -13.93 2.34 20.75
C PHE A 127 -12.60 3.10 20.62
N LYS A 128 -12.59 4.41 20.88
CA LYS A 128 -11.36 5.22 20.87
C LYS A 128 -10.36 4.75 21.91
N ASP A 129 -10.82 4.36 23.09
CA ASP A 129 -9.95 3.88 24.16
C ASP A 129 -9.39 2.50 23.85
N ARG A 130 -10.19 1.58 23.30
CA ARG A 130 -9.70 0.30 22.76
C ARG A 130 -8.62 0.51 21.69
N LYS A 131 -8.84 1.44 20.77
CA LYS A 131 -7.87 1.77 19.71
C LYS A 131 -6.57 2.35 20.30
N ARG A 132 -6.67 3.24 21.29
CA ARG A 132 -5.50 3.81 21.99
C ARG A 132 -4.75 2.74 22.76
N ALA A 133 -5.44 1.87 23.49
CA ALA A 133 -4.84 0.75 24.22
C ALA A 133 -4.10 -0.21 23.29
N ALA A 134 -4.70 -0.58 22.15
CA ALA A 134 -4.03 -1.42 21.15
C ALA A 134 -2.78 -0.75 20.57
N ALA A 135 -2.84 0.55 20.26
CA ALA A 135 -1.69 1.31 19.78
C ALA A 135 -0.58 1.43 20.84
N ALA A 136 -0.94 1.60 22.12
CA ALA A 136 -0.01 1.65 23.24
C ALA A 136 0.69 0.28 23.41
N ALA A 137 -0.07 -0.82 23.44
CA ALA A 137 0.47 -2.17 23.53
C ALA A 137 1.47 -2.48 22.39
N HIS A 138 1.16 -2.07 21.17
CA HIS A 138 2.09 -2.24 20.03
C HIS A 138 3.37 -1.41 20.21
N LYS A 139 3.26 -0.16 20.70
CA LYS A 139 4.42 0.69 20.99
C LYS A 139 5.29 0.12 22.11
N GLU A 140 4.67 -0.41 23.15
CA GLU A 140 5.35 -1.06 24.28
C GLU A 140 6.11 -2.31 23.81
N ALA A 141 5.46 -3.20 23.05
CA ALA A 141 6.13 -4.37 22.49
C ALA A 141 7.32 -4.00 21.60
N ALA A 142 7.19 -2.95 20.78
CA ALA A 142 8.28 -2.43 19.97
C ALA A 142 9.42 -1.80 20.81
N ALA A 143 9.08 -1.11 21.90
CA ALA A 143 10.05 -0.54 22.83
C ALA A 143 10.81 -1.64 23.58
N GLU A 144 10.13 -2.68 24.04
CA GLU A 144 10.75 -3.85 24.66
C GLU A 144 11.68 -4.59 23.70
N GLY A 145 11.27 -4.77 22.44
CA GLY A 145 12.12 -5.34 21.41
C GLY A 145 13.41 -4.54 21.19
N ARG A 146 13.34 -3.20 21.21
CA ARG A 146 14.52 -2.33 21.14
C ARG A 146 15.41 -2.45 22.37
N ARG A 147 14.83 -2.39 23.57
CA ARG A 147 15.55 -2.56 24.85
C ARG A 147 16.30 -3.89 24.90
N LYS A 148 15.69 -4.99 24.46
CA LYS A 148 16.33 -6.32 24.38
C LYS A 148 17.54 -6.31 23.44
N ARG A 149 17.43 -5.66 22.27
CA ARG A 149 18.53 -5.54 21.30
C ARG A 149 19.66 -4.68 21.84
N GLU A 150 19.36 -3.56 22.47
CA GLU A 150 20.34 -2.66 23.08
C GLU A 150 21.08 -3.36 24.23
N ALA A 151 20.36 -4.04 25.12
CA ALA A 151 20.95 -4.83 26.19
C ALA A 151 21.86 -5.95 25.65
N ALA A 152 21.44 -6.64 24.58
CA ALA A 152 22.27 -7.66 23.93
C ALA A 152 23.54 -7.06 23.29
N LYS A 153 23.44 -5.88 22.66
CA LYS A 153 24.61 -5.16 22.11
C LYS A 153 25.56 -4.74 23.24
N GLN A 154 25.04 -4.18 24.32
CA GLN A 154 25.85 -3.77 25.48
C GLN A 154 26.57 -4.97 26.09
N ARG A 155 25.88 -6.10 26.32
CA ARG A 155 26.52 -7.34 26.80
C ARG A 155 27.64 -7.82 25.88
N LYS A 156 27.45 -7.74 24.56
CA LYS A 156 28.51 -8.08 23.59
C LYS A 156 29.69 -7.13 23.68
N LEU A 157 29.45 -5.83 23.78
CA LEU A 157 30.51 -4.82 23.92
C LEU A 157 31.29 -5.01 25.22
N GLU A 158 30.60 -5.24 26.35
CA GLU A 158 31.24 -5.54 27.64
C GLU A 158 32.08 -6.82 27.57
N ALA A 159 31.56 -7.88 26.93
CA ALA A 159 32.30 -9.12 26.74
C ALA A 159 33.55 -8.91 25.88
N GLN A 160 33.44 -8.11 24.80
CA GLN A 160 34.58 -7.73 23.95
C GLN A 160 35.60 -6.88 24.72
N GLN A 161 35.16 -5.95 25.56
CA GLN A 161 36.06 -5.16 26.39
C GLN A 161 36.79 -6.05 27.41
N ARG A 162 36.07 -6.96 28.07
CA ARG A 162 36.66 -7.92 29.01
C ARG A 162 37.66 -8.84 28.32
N SER A 163 37.33 -9.38 27.14
CA SER A 163 38.26 -10.23 26.39
C SER A 163 39.48 -9.45 25.91
N ALA A 164 39.30 -8.21 25.45
CA ALA A 164 40.40 -7.34 25.05
C ALA A 164 41.36 -7.01 26.21
N ILE A 165 40.84 -6.85 27.43
CA ILE A 165 41.68 -6.66 28.62
C ILE A 165 42.47 -7.94 28.91
N VAL A 166 41.82 -9.10 28.87
CA VAL A 166 42.48 -10.40 29.10
C VAL A 166 43.58 -10.63 28.07
N THR A 167 43.32 -10.42 26.77
CA THR A 167 44.33 -10.59 25.72
C THR A 167 45.51 -9.63 25.89
N ARG A 168 45.26 -8.37 26.29
CA ARG A 168 46.33 -7.41 26.61
C ARG A 168 47.18 -7.85 27.80
N VAL A 169 46.56 -8.36 28.87
CA VAL A 169 47.28 -8.83 30.07
C VAL A 169 48.08 -10.09 29.75
N THR A 170 47.51 -11.04 29.01
CA THR A 170 48.23 -12.26 28.62
C THR A 170 49.38 -11.95 27.67
N SER A 171 49.20 -11.05 26.69
CA SER A 171 50.28 -10.66 25.77
C SER A 171 51.39 -9.89 26.48
N ALA A 172 51.07 -9.03 27.45
CA ALA A 172 52.04 -8.35 28.30
C ALA A 172 52.83 -9.32 29.20
N THR A 173 52.13 -10.29 29.79
CA THR A 173 52.74 -11.32 30.65
C THR A 173 53.67 -12.23 29.83
N ALA A 174 53.23 -12.70 28.67
CA ALA A 174 54.03 -13.49 27.75
C ALA A 174 55.31 -12.75 27.30
N LYS A 175 55.19 -11.44 27.01
CA LYS A 175 56.35 -10.59 26.69
C LYS A 175 57.35 -10.50 27.84
N ARG A 176 56.89 -10.45 29.10
CA ARG A 176 57.78 -10.41 30.28
C ARG A 176 58.51 -11.74 30.49
N MET A 177 57.86 -12.86 30.18
CA MET A 177 58.45 -14.20 30.35
C MET A 177 59.42 -14.58 29.23
N MET A 178 59.25 -14.04 28.02
CA MET A 178 60.16 -14.32 26.92
C MET A 178 61.52 -13.65 27.10
N LYS A 179 62.59 -14.45 27.09
CA LYS A 179 63.98 -13.97 27.22
C LYS A 179 64.52 -13.34 25.92
N ASN A 180 64.05 -13.78 24.76
CA ASN A 180 64.58 -13.38 23.45
C ASN A 180 63.90 -12.10 22.90
N LYS A 181 64.70 -11.09 22.53
CA LYS A 181 64.23 -9.78 22.03
C LYS A 181 63.49 -9.88 20.69
N LYS A 182 63.87 -10.80 19.81
CA LYS A 182 63.23 -10.95 18.48
C LYS A 182 61.79 -11.50 18.61
N GLN A 183 61.59 -12.50 19.47
CA GLN A 183 60.27 -13.10 19.73
C GLN A 183 59.30 -12.11 20.42
N ARG A 184 59.80 -11.27 21.35
CA ARG A 184 58.98 -10.21 21.97
C ARG A 184 58.42 -9.20 20.98
N LYS A 185 59.16 -8.88 19.91
CA LYS A 185 58.70 -7.94 18.86
C LYS A 185 57.61 -8.56 17.97
N LEU A 186 57.66 -9.87 17.71
CA LEU A 186 56.69 -10.58 16.88
C LEU A 186 55.27 -10.55 17.50
N LEU A 187 55.17 -10.64 18.83
CA LEU A 187 53.92 -10.54 19.58
C LEU A 187 53.33 -9.11 19.64
N ARG A 188 53.96 -8.12 18.99
CA ARG A 188 53.42 -6.75 18.91
C ARG A 188 52.66 -6.50 17.60
N THR A 189 53.03 -7.20 16.54
CA THR A 189 52.43 -7.07 15.21
C THR A 189 51.20 -7.95 15.03
N ALA A 190 51.06 -9.03 15.80
CA ALA A 190 49.90 -9.92 15.74
C ALA A 190 48.63 -9.36 16.41
N ASP A 191 48.75 -8.37 17.30
CA ASP A 191 47.63 -7.80 18.09
C ASP A 191 46.93 -6.59 17.43
N VAL A 192 47.32 -6.18 16.21
CA VAL A 192 46.82 -4.95 15.53
C VAL A 192 45.96 -5.24 14.29
N ALA A 193 45.69 -6.51 13.97
CA ALA A 193 44.80 -6.91 12.86
C ALA A 193 43.39 -7.25 13.37
#